data_AF-A0A9E5QEF3-F1
#
_entry.id   AF-A0A9E5QEF3-F1
#
_cell.length_a   1.000
_cell.length_b   1.000
_cell.length_c   1.000
_cell.angle_alpha   90.00
_cell.angle_beta   90.00
_cell.angle_gamma   90.00
#
_symmetry.space_group_name_H-M   'P 1'
#
loop_
_entity.id
_entity.type
_entity.pdbx_description
1 polymer ?
#
loop_
_entity_poly.entity_id
_entity_poly.type
_entity_poly.pdbx_seq_one_letter_code
_entity_poly.pdbx_strand_id
1 'polypeptide(L)'
;KGDIENGIVLIQDGKITEVGDDVAIPDGAEVIDASGMVVMPGLVEAHCHIGIIEESVGWAGSDGNEMTDPATPQVRAIDGIKANA
;
A
#
# COMPACT_ATOMS: atom_id res chain seq x y z
N LYS A 1 -17.54 -5.77 17.89
CA LYS A 1 -16.95 -4.44 18.18
C LYS A 1 -15.45 -4.59 17.96
N GLY A 2 -14.87 -3.81 17.06
CA GLY A 2 -13.44 -3.91 16.69
C GLY A 2 -12.62 -2.68 17.07
N ASP A 3 -13.27 -1.59 17.47
CA ASP A 3 -12.59 -0.34 17.80
C ASP A 3 -12.14 -0.34 19.26
N ILE A 4 -10.90 0.08 19.49
CA ILE A 4 -10.28 0.24 20.82
C ILE A 4 -9.93 1.72 20.95
N GLU A 5 -10.66 2.44 21.79
CA GLU A 5 -10.36 3.85 22.06
C GLU A 5 -9.09 3.96 22.90
N ASN A 6 -8.20 4.89 22.55
CA ASN A 6 -6.90 5.09 23.22
C ASN A 6 -6.08 3.78 23.33
N GLY A 7 -6.16 2.92 22.31
CA GLY A 7 -5.48 1.64 22.29
C GLY A 7 -3.97 1.75 22.06
N ILE A 8 -3.28 0.70 22.46
CA ILE A 8 -1.85 0.45 22.30
C ILE A 8 -1.68 -0.77 21.41
N VAL A 9 -0.76 -0.70 20.45
CA VAL A 9 -0.33 -1.81 19.60
C VAL A 9 1.14 -2.08 19.90
N LEU A 10 1.45 -3.23 20.50
CA LEU A 10 2.82 -3.64 20.79
C LEU A 10 3.38 -4.45 19.61
N ILE A 11 4.54 -4.04 19.12
CA ILE A 11 5.21 -4.67 17.98
C ILE A 11 6.60 -5.14 18.41
N GLN A 12 6.90 -6.41 18.15
CA GLN A 12 8.22 -7.02 18.37
C GLN A 12 8.62 -7.84 17.15
N ASP A 13 9.87 -7.68 16.68
CA ASP A 13 10.43 -8.42 15.54
C ASP A 13 9.52 -8.40 14.28
N GLY A 14 8.91 -7.25 13.99
CA GLY A 14 8.03 -7.05 12.84
C GLY A 14 6.65 -7.69 12.97
N LYS A 15 6.25 -8.14 14.16
CA LYS A 15 4.94 -8.75 14.44
C LYS A 15 4.20 -7.99 15.54
N ILE A 16 2.88 -7.92 15.41
CA ILE A 16 2.02 -7.45 16.50
C ILE A 16 1.96 -8.56 17.56
N THR A 17 2.39 -8.27 18.78
CA THR A 17 2.36 -9.22 19.89
C THR A 17 1.16 -9.01 20.80
N GLU A 18 0.67 -7.77 20.93
CA GLU A 18 -0.47 -7.44 21.78
C GLU A 18 -1.21 -6.19 21.27
N VAL A 19 -2.52 -6.14 21.50
CA VAL A 19 -3.38 -4.98 21.17
C VAL A 19 -4.43 -4.83 22.28
N GLY A 20 -4.56 -3.63 22.84
CA GLY A 20 -5.51 -3.34 23.92
C GLY A 20 -5.38 -1.92 24.44
N ASP A 21 -6.27 -1.52 25.34
CA ASP A 21 -6.21 -0.24 26.07
C ASP A 21 -5.37 -0.32 27.36
N ASP A 22 -5.00 -1.53 27.80
CA ASP A 22 -4.17 -1.81 28.97
C ASP A 22 -3.01 -2.77 28.61
N VAL A 23 -2.13 -2.32 27.72
CA VAL A 23 -0.94 -3.08 27.29
C VAL A 23 0.29 -2.58 28.04
N ALA A 24 1.02 -3.50 28.69
CA ALA A 24 2.27 -3.16 29.36
C ALA A 24 3.37 -2.84 28.34
N ILE A 25 3.85 -1.59 28.35
CA ILE A 25 4.95 -1.14 27.50
C ILE A 25 6.28 -1.58 28.14
N PRO A 26 7.10 -2.43 27.50
CA PRO A 26 8.40 -2.84 28.04
C PRO A 26 9.38 -1.66 28.17
N ASP A 27 10.24 -1.71 29.18
CA ASP A 27 11.29 -0.71 29.36
C ASP A 27 12.21 -0.62 28.14
N GLY A 28 12.44 0.60 27.67
CA GLY A 28 13.29 0.87 26.50
C GLY A 28 12.64 0.62 25.14
N ALA A 29 11.34 0.29 25.09
CA ALA A 29 10.58 0.27 23.85
C ALA A 29 10.54 1.67 23.21
N GLU A 30 10.65 1.72 21.88
CA GLU A 30 10.34 2.94 21.13
C GLU A 30 8.84 3.21 21.21
N VAL A 31 8.48 4.45 21.57
CA VAL A 31 7.08 4.87 21.71
C VAL A 31 6.77 5.90 20.63
N ILE A 32 5.72 5.60 19.86
CA ILE A 32 5.14 6.52 18.86
C ILE A 32 3.79 6.97 19.40
N ASP A 33 3.64 8.28 19.64
CA ASP A 33 2.37 8.87 20.06
C ASP A 33 1.48 9.14 18.84
N ALA A 34 0.43 8.33 18.70
CA ALA A 34 -0.59 8.46 17.66
C ALA A 34 -1.90 9.07 18.18
N SER A 35 -1.87 9.81 19.29
CA SER A 35 -3.06 10.42 19.89
C SER A 35 -3.83 11.28 18.90
N GLY A 36 -5.15 11.10 18.85
CA GLY A 36 -6.03 11.81 17.91
C GLY A 36 -6.00 11.27 16.48
N MET A 37 -5.24 10.21 16.19
CA MET A 37 -5.21 9.52 14.91
C MET A 37 -5.94 8.17 14.98
N VAL A 38 -6.19 7.58 13.80
CA VAL A 38 -6.69 6.21 13.68
C VAL A 38 -5.52 5.30 13.31
N VAL A 39 -5.29 4.26 14.12
CA VAL A 39 -4.40 3.16 13.76
C VAL A 39 -5.23 2.03 13.18
N MET A 40 -4.86 1.58 11.98
CA MET A 40 -5.55 0.52 11.25
C MET A 40 -4.53 -0.42 10.60
N PRO A 41 -4.94 -1.64 10.19
CA PRO A 41 -4.10 -2.49 9.36
C PRO A 41 -3.60 -1.72 8.13
N GLY A 42 -2.37 -2.01 7.72
CA GLY A 42 -1.83 -1.47 6.47
C GLY A 42 -2.76 -1.80 5.30
N LEU A 43 -2.92 -0.85 4.39
CA LEU A 43 -3.73 -1.05 3.19
C LEU A 43 -3.11 -2.14 2.31
N VAL A 44 -3.97 -2.95 1.70
CA VAL A 44 -3.58 -3.95 0.70
C VAL A 44 -4.22 -3.56 -0.62
N GLU A 45 -3.40 -3.20 -1.60
CA GLU A 45 -3.84 -2.94 -2.97
C GLU A 45 -3.91 -4.27 -3.74
N ALA A 46 -5.12 -4.65 -4.15
CA ALA A 46 -5.37 -5.92 -4.83
C ALA A 46 -5.23 -5.81 -6.36
N HIS A 47 -5.35 -4.61 -6.91
CA HIS A 47 -5.30 -4.37 -8.34
C HIS A 47 -4.81 -2.95 -8.64
N CYS A 48 -3.61 -2.85 -9.21
CA CYS A 48 -3.08 -1.59 -9.71
C CYS A 48 -2.37 -1.80 -11.06
N HIS A 49 -2.08 -0.68 -11.73
CA HIS A 49 -1.35 -0.64 -12.99
C HIS A 49 -0.04 0.15 -12.84
N ILE A 50 0.70 -0.09 -11.76
CA ILE A 50 1.98 0.58 -11.49
C ILE A 50 2.96 0.31 -12.64
N GLY A 51 3.59 1.38 -13.15
CA GLY A 51 4.54 1.31 -14.26
C GLY A 51 3.91 1.05 -15.63
N ILE A 52 2.58 1.02 -15.73
CA ILE A 52 1.81 0.78 -16.97
C ILE A 52 0.83 1.93 -17.25
N ILE A 53 0.21 2.50 -16.22
CA ILE A 53 -0.64 3.69 -16.33
C ILE A 53 -0.03 4.78 -15.44
N GLU A 54 0.63 5.74 -16.08
CA GLU A 54 1.27 6.87 -15.42
C GLU A 54 0.27 8.00 -15.12
N GLU A 55 0.33 8.55 -13.91
CA GLU A 55 -0.49 9.70 -13.52
C GLU A 55 0.06 11.03 -14.10
N SER A 56 1.38 11.14 -14.25
CA SER A 56 2.06 12.41 -14.57
C SER A 56 2.17 12.73 -16.06
N VAL A 57 2.53 11.74 -16.89
CA VAL A 57 2.77 11.91 -18.34
C VAL A 57 1.47 11.93 -19.15
N GLY A 58 0.38 11.42 -18.58
CA GLY A 58 -0.92 11.34 -19.24
C GLY A 58 -0.93 10.30 -20.36
N TRP A 59 -1.47 10.65 -21.53
CA TRP A 59 -1.76 9.67 -22.59
C TRP A 59 -0.53 8.86 -23.04
N ALA A 60 0.65 9.49 -23.10
CA ALA A 60 1.88 8.86 -23.58
C ALA A 60 2.52 7.89 -22.57
N GLY A 61 2.00 7.85 -21.33
CA GLY A 61 2.37 6.90 -20.28
C GLY A 61 1.26 5.94 -19.90
N SER A 62 0.19 5.85 -20.72
CA SER A 62 -0.98 5.01 -20.44
C SER A 62 -0.98 3.77 -21.33
N ASP A 63 -0.06 2.85 -21.07
CA ASP A 63 0.21 1.65 -21.88
C ASP A 63 -0.64 0.43 -21.45
N GLY A 64 -1.73 0.65 -20.69
CA GLY A 64 -2.57 -0.43 -20.12
C GLY A 64 -3.47 -1.17 -21.11
N ASN A 65 -3.81 -0.55 -22.23
CA ASN A 65 -4.71 -1.13 -23.23
C ASN A 65 -4.28 -0.76 -24.65
N GLU A 66 -4.27 -1.75 -25.54
CA GLU A 66 -4.28 -1.53 -26.98
C GLU A 66 -5.74 -1.30 -27.41
N MET A 67 -6.03 -0.19 -28.08
CA MET A 67 -7.39 0.18 -28.48
C MET A 67 -7.54 0.48 -29.98
N THR A 68 -6.52 0.26 -30.80
CA THR A 68 -6.51 0.75 -32.19
C THR A 68 -6.96 -0.28 -33.22
N ASP A 69 -6.75 -1.58 -32.99
CA ASP A 69 -7.14 -2.64 -33.94
C ASP A 69 -7.55 -3.95 -33.22
N PRO A 70 -8.54 -4.71 -33.73
CA PRO A 70 -8.88 -6.02 -33.18
C PRO A 70 -7.73 -7.05 -33.15
N ALA A 71 -6.70 -6.90 -33.99
CA ALA A 71 -5.54 -7.79 -34.02
C ALA A 71 -4.22 -7.01 -34.13
N THR A 72 -3.48 -6.97 -33.02
CA THR A 72 -2.20 -6.24 -32.90
C THR A 72 -1.02 -7.15 -32.52
N PRO A 73 -0.65 -8.13 -33.37
CA PRO A 73 0.43 -9.08 -33.06
C PRO A 73 1.82 -8.43 -32.91
N GLN A 74 1.99 -7.20 -33.40
CA GLN A 74 3.20 -6.39 -33.24
C GLN A 74 3.38 -5.80 -31.83
N VAL A 75 2.31 -5.71 -31.03
CA VAL A 75 2.36 -5.12 -29.69
C VAL A 75 3.03 -6.09 -28.72
N ARG A 76 3.92 -5.56 -27.89
CA ARG A 76 4.72 -6.34 -26.95
C ARG A 76 4.51 -5.83 -25.53
N ALA A 77 4.16 -6.73 -24.62
CA ALA A 77 3.95 -6.39 -23.22
C ALA A 77 5.18 -5.75 -22.54
N ILE A 78 6.40 -6.14 -22.96
CA ILE A 78 7.64 -5.59 -22.41
C ILE A 78 7.85 -4.10 -22.74
N ASP A 79 7.22 -3.59 -23.79
CA ASP A 79 7.39 -2.19 -24.19
C ASP A 79 6.47 -1.25 -23.38
N GLY A 80 5.47 -1.79 -22.68
CA GLY A 80 4.53 -1.02 -21.85
C GLY A 80 4.89 -0.94 -20.36
N ILE A 81 6.03 -1.50 -19.94
CA ILE A 81 6.47 -1.46 -18.52
C ILE A 81 7.60 -0.44 -18.39
N LYS A 82 7.39 0.57 -17.55
CA LYS A 82 8.41 1.54 -17.15
C LYS A 82 8.71 1.39 -15.67
N ALA A 83 9.89 0.84 -15.37
CA ALA A 83 10.32 0.54 -14.00
C ALA A 83 10.66 1.78 -13.16
N ASN A 84 10.69 2.97 -13.78
CA ASN A 84 11.05 4.24 -13.17
C ASN A 84 9.90 5.27 -13.18
N ALA A 85 8.70 4.84 -13.54
CA ALA A 85 7.47 5.62 -13.41
C ALA A 85 7.01 5.69 -11.94
#